data_AF-A0A2M7UBZ0-F1
#
_entry.id   AF-A0A2M7UBZ0-F1
#
_cell.length_a   1.000
_cell.length_b   1.000
_cell.length_c   1.000
_cell.angle_alpha   90.00
_cell.angle_beta   90.00
_cell.angle_gamma   90.00
#
_symmetry.space_group_name_H-M   'P 1'
#
loop_
_entity.id
_entity.type
_entity.pdbx_description
1 polymer ?
#
loop_
_entity_poly.entity_id
_entity_poly.type
_entity_poly.pdbx_seq_one_letter_code
_entity_poly.pdbx_strand_id
1 'polypeptide(L)'
;MKKYFSFDKNLNLKQVSNIKIEKKSKKISFNLANYLNLGYYLIVPLLLGVIIGKSLDKVLKKTNVFFIIFFLLGIIGTFYNLIKIYRDERSKNN
;
A
#
# COMPACT_ATOMS: atom_id res chain seq x y z
N MET A 1 22.74 35.17 19.31
CA MET A 1 22.95 34.06 18.35
C MET A 1 22.82 32.74 19.09
N LYS A 2 22.06 31.76 18.56
CA LYS A 2 21.96 30.41 19.15
C LYS A 2 23.31 29.70 18.97
N LYS A 3 23.88 29.20 20.08
CA LYS A 3 25.10 28.38 20.07
C LYS A 3 24.70 26.92 20.09
N TYR A 4 25.35 26.11 19.27
CA TYR A 4 25.08 24.68 19.18
C TYR A 4 26.31 23.89 19.63
N PHE A 5 26.08 22.75 20.27
CA PHE A 5 27.12 21.87 20.80
C PHE A 5 26.88 20.45 20.30
N SER A 6 27.96 19.74 19.97
CA SER A 6 27.94 18.32 19.61
C SER A 6 29.04 17.58 20.36
N PHE A 7 28.83 16.29 20.60
CA PHE A 7 29.87 15.41 21.13
C PHE A 7 30.78 14.92 19.99
N ASP A 8 32.08 14.87 20.24
CA ASP A 8 33.03 14.17 19.37
C ASP A 8 33.09 12.67 19.67
N LYS A 9 33.91 11.92 18.91
CA LYS A 9 34.07 10.46 19.09
C LYS A 9 34.60 10.07 20.47
N ASN A 10 35.23 11.01 21.16
CA ASN A 10 35.82 10.83 22.48
C ASN A 10 34.91 11.39 23.57
N LEU A 11 33.63 11.67 23.25
CA LEU A 11 32.61 12.19 24.14
C LEU A 11 32.91 13.60 24.70
N ASN A 12 33.77 14.38 24.04
CA ASN A 12 34.01 15.76 24.43
C ASN A 12 32.99 16.71 23.77
N LEU A 13 32.54 17.69 24.54
CA LEU A 13 31.65 18.74 24.08
C LEU A 13 32.41 19.73 23.20
N LYS A 14 32.02 19.85 21.93
CA LYS A 14 32.55 20.82 20.98
C LYS A 14 31.46 21.77 20.51
N GLN A 15 31.73 23.07 20.53
CA GLN A 15 30.84 24.08 19.97
C GLN A 15 30.89 24.02 18.43
N VAL A 16 29.74 23.89 17.79
CA VAL A 16 29.62 23.84 16.31
C VAL A 16 28.94 25.12 15.83
N SER A 17 29.62 25.85 14.95
CA SER A 17 29.14 27.13 14.43
C SER A 17 28.06 26.98 13.35
N ASN A 18 28.05 25.87 12.61
CA ASN A 18 27.15 25.63 11.47
C ASN A 18 26.58 24.22 11.51
N ILE A 19 25.35 24.06 12.02
CA ILE A 19 24.56 22.86 11.77
C ILE A 19 24.00 22.99 10.35
N LYS A 20 24.53 22.23 9.39
CA LYS A 20 23.82 21.99 8.13
C LYS A 20 22.59 21.14 8.46
N ILE A 21 21.46 21.80 8.73
CA ILE A 21 20.17 21.13 8.79
C ILE A 21 19.84 20.75 7.34
N GLU A 22 20.21 19.54 6.93
CA GLU A 22 19.66 18.97 5.71
C GLU A 22 18.15 18.81 5.94
N LYS A 23 17.39 19.79 5.46
CA LYS A 23 15.94 19.61 5.30
C LYS A 23 15.77 18.54 4.23
N LYS A 24 15.72 17.27 4.63
CA LYS A 24 15.10 16.21 3.83
C LYS A 24 13.62 16.58 3.70
N SER A 25 13.31 17.48 2.77
CA SER A 25 11.96 17.60 2.25
C SER A 25 11.72 16.31 1.48
N LYS A 26 11.24 15.27 2.17
CA LYS A 26 10.56 14.16 1.51
C LYS A 26 9.37 14.81 0.82
N LYS A 27 9.55 15.21 -0.45
CA LYS A 27 8.43 15.56 -1.32
C LYS A 27 7.66 14.25 -1.47
N ILE A 28 6.64 14.08 -0.64
CA ILE A 28 5.65 13.03 -0.82
C ILE A 28 4.89 13.45 -2.07
N SER A 29 5.39 13.03 -3.23
CA SER A 29 4.63 13.13 -4.47
C SER A 29 3.46 12.17 -4.31
N PHE A 30 2.31 12.69 -3.90
CA PHE A 30 1.04 11.97 -3.90
C PHE A 30 0.71 11.64 -5.36
N ASN A 31 1.24 10.52 -5.85
CA ASN A 31 0.91 10.04 -7.19
C ASN A 31 -0.45 9.34 -7.09
N LEU A 32 -1.51 10.15 -7.08
CA LEU A 32 -2.89 9.70 -6.92
C LEU A 32 -3.24 8.59 -7.94
N ALA A 33 -2.69 8.66 -9.15
CA ALA A 33 -2.83 7.64 -10.18
C ALA A 33 -2.35 6.25 -9.70
N ASN A 34 -1.23 6.18 -8.97
CA ASN A 34 -0.71 4.90 -8.45
C ASN A 34 -1.63 4.31 -7.37
N TYR A 35 -2.17 5.15 -6.48
CA TYR A 35 -3.10 4.71 -5.44
C TYR A 35 -4.46 4.28 -6.02
N LEU A 36 -4.97 5.00 -7.02
CA LEU A 36 -6.19 4.63 -7.72
C LEU A 36 -6.02 3.31 -8.48
N ASN A 37 -4.88 3.11 -9.16
CA ASN A 37 -4.57 1.85 -9.82
C ASN A 37 -4.56 0.69 -8.82
N LEU A 38 -3.88 0.85 -7.68
CA LEU A 38 -3.90 -0.13 -6.59
C LEU A 38 -5.34 -0.42 -6.11
N GLY A 39 -6.13 0.63 -5.87
CA GLY A 39 -7.53 0.50 -5.45
C GLY A 39 -8.35 -0.32 -6.45
N TYR A 40 -8.20 -0.07 -7.75
CA TYR A 40 -8.85 -0.83 -8.82
C TYR A 40 -8.47 -2.31 -8.81
N TYR A 41 -7.17 -2.62 -8.71
CA TYR A 41 -6.69 -4.00 -8.66
C TYR A 41 -7.25 -4.82 -7.49
N LEU A 42 -7.59 -4.14 -6.39
CA LEU A 42 -8.15 -4.77 -5.19
C LEU A 42 -9.68 -4.87 -5.25
N ILE A 43 -10.38 -3.81 -5.66
CA ILE A 43 -11.84 -3.77 -5.58
C ILE A 43 -12.52 -4.56 -6.69
N VAL A 44 -11.92 -4.62 -7.89
CA VAL A 44 -12.50 -5.31 -9.05
C VAL A 44 -12.79 -6.80 -8.77
N PRO A 45 -11.85 -7.63 -8.28
CA PRO A 45 -12.14 -9.03 -8.00
C PRO A 45 -13.19 -9.22 -6.89
N LEU A 46 -13.26 -8.33 -5.89
CA LEU A 46 -14.32 -8.37 -4.87
C LEU A 46 -15.69 -8.08 -5.47
N LEU A 47 -15.82 -7.00 -6.25
CA LEU A 47 -17.08 -6.62 -6.89
C LEU A 47 -17.54 -7.69 -7.88
N LEU A 48 -16.63 -8.24 -8.69
CA LEU A 48 -16.93 -9.36 -9.58
C LEU A 48 -17.46 -10.56 -8.82
N GLY A 49 -16.78 -10.98 -7.75
CA GLY A 49 -17.21 -12.09 -6.92
C GLY A 49 -18.61 -11.87 -6.33
N VAL A 50 -18.87 -10.68 -5.79
CA VAL A 50 -20.19 -10.32 -5.23
C VAL A 50 -21.28 -10.32 -6.31
N ILE A 51 -21.04 -9.67 -7.45
CA ILE A 51 -22.03 -9.55 -8.53
C ILE A 51 -22.36 -10.93 -9.09
N ILE A 52 -21.35 -11.74 -9.40
CA ILE A 52 -21.53 -13.09 -9.95
C ILE A 52 -22.21 -13.99 -8.91
N GLY A 53 -21.71 -14.04 -7.68
CA GLY A 53 -22.24 -14.90 -6.64
C GLY A 53 -23.69 -14.58 -6.30
N LYS A 54 -24.03 -13.30 -6.12
CA LYS A 54 -25.41 -12.85 -5.86
C LYS A 54 -26.35 -13.12 -7.04
N SER A 55 -25.85 -12.98 -8.27
CA SER A 55 -26.65 -13.26 -9.46
C SER A 55 -26.95 -14.75 -9.58
N LEU A 56 -25.96 -15.61 -9.32
CA LEU A 56 -26.14 -17.06 -9.30
C LEU A 56 -27.11 -17.52 -8.21
N ASP A 57 -26.98 -16.97 -7.00
CA ASP A 57 -27.90 -17.29 -5.90
C ASP A 57 -29.36 -16.94 -6.25
N LYS A 58 -29.58 -15.80 -6.92
CA LYS A 58 -30.91 -15.41 -7.41
C LYS A 58 -31.45 -16.37 -8.47
N VAL A 59 -30.63 -16.73 -9.47
CA VAL A 59 -31.04 -17.63 -10.56
C VAL A 59 -31.31 -19.04 -10.05
N LEU A 60 -30.49 -19.53 -9.13
CA LEU A 60 -30.56 -20.90 -8.60
C LEU A 60 -31.40 -21.01 -7.31
N LYS A 61 -32.06 -19.92 -6.89
CA LYS A 61 -32.88 -19.82 -5.67
C LYS A 61 -32.15 -20.32 -4.42
N LYS A 62 -30.84 -20.08 -4.32
CA LYS A 62 -30.02 -20.41 -3.15
C LYS A 62 -29.92 -19.19 -2.23
N THR A 63 -29.91 -19.44 -0.93
CA THR A 63 -30.02 -18.40 0.10
C THR A 63 -28.73 -17.66 0.42
N ASN A 64 -27.72 -17.67 -0.47
CA ASN A 64 -26.39 -17.00 -0.42
C ASN A 64 -25.17 -17.96 -0.56
N VAL A 65 -25.33 -19.20 -1.03
CA VAL A 65 -24.22 -20.16 -1.12
C VAL A 65 -23.17 -19.71 -2.13
N PHE A 66 -23.60 -19.29 -3.31
CA PHE A 66 -22.68 -18.84 -4.36
C PHE A 66 -22.06 -17.50 -4.02
N PHE A 67 -22.80 -16.59 -3.39
CA PHE A 67 -22.27 -15.34 -2.86
C PHE A 67 -21.07 -15.59 -1.95
N ILE A 68 -21.17 -16.50 -0.98
CA ILE A 68 -20.07 -16.81 -0.06
C ILE A 68 -18.86 -17.36 -0.82
N ILE A 69 -19.08 -18.32 -1.73
CA ILE A 69 -18.00 -18.95 -2.50
C ILE A 69 -17.29 -17.92 -3.39
N PHE A 70 -18.04 -17.15 -4.17
CA PHE A 70 -17.46 -16.17 -5.08
C PHE A 70 -16.87 -14.97 -4.36
N PHE A 71 -17.41 -14.59 -3.20
CA PHE A 71 -16.80 -13.57 -2.35
C PHE A 71 -15.44 -14.03 -1.82
N LEU A 72 -15.32 -15.27 -1.34
CA LEU A 72 -14.04 -15.87 -0.94
C LEU A 72 -13.05 -15.92 -2.12
N LEU A 73 -13.50 -16.31 -3.32
CA LEU A 73 -12.67 -16.25 -4.53
C LEU A 73 -12.21 -14.82 -4.86
N GLY A 74 -13.08 -13.83 -4.69
CA GLY A 74 -12.74 -12.41 -4.86
C GLY A 74 -11.67 -11.95 -3.86
N ILE A 75 -11.76 -12.37 -2.59
CA ILE A 75 -10.74 -12.11 -1.57
C ILE A 75 -9.40 -12.74 -1.98
N ILE A 76 -9.40 -14.02 -2.37
CA ILE A 76 -8.18 -14.70 -2.81
C ILE A 76 -7.56 -14.00 -4.02
N GLY A 77 -8.38 -13.61 -5.01
CA GLY A 77 -7.93 -12.86 -6.18
C GLY A 77 -7.33 -11.49 -5.83
N THR A 78 -7.92 -10.81 -4.84
CA THR A 78 -7.40 -9.55 -4.29
C THR A 78 -6.00 -9.73 -3.72
N PHE A 79 -5.81 -10.75 -2.87
CA PHE A 79 -4.50 -11.06 -2.28
C PHE A 79 -3.47 -11.48 -3.34
N TYR A 80 -3.88 -12.27 -4.34
CA TYR A 80 -3.02 -12.65 -5.45
C TYR A 80 -2.55 -11.42 -6.23
N ASN A 81 -3.45 -10.50 -6.56
CA ASN A 81 -3.11 -9.24 -7.24
C ASN A 81 -2.15 -8.40 -6.40
N LEU A 82 -2.38 -8.31 -5.08
CA LEU A 82 -1.51 -7.55 -4.18
C LEU A 82 -0.09 -8.14 -4.14
N ILE A 83 0.04 -9.46 -4.00
CA ILE A 83 1.34 -10.15 -4.01
C ILE A 83 2.06 -9.94 -5.34
N LYS A 84 1.31 -10.01 -6.45
CA LYS A 84 1.85 -9.76 -7.80
C LYS A 84 2.40 -8.35 -7.91
N ILE A 85 1.62 -7.33 -7.54
CA ILE A 85 2.05 -5.93 -7.56
C ILE A 85 3.30 -5.73 -6.71
N TYR A 86 3.31 -6.27 -5.48
CA TYR A 86 4.47 -6.17 -4.60
C TYR A 86 5.74 -6.78 -5.21
N ARG A 87 5.63 -7.95 -5.85
CA ARG A 87 6.75 -8.61 -6.52
C ARG A 87 7.25 -7.81 -7.73
N ASP A 88 6.34 -7.26 -8.52
CA ASP A 88 6.66 -6.48 -9.72
C ASP A 88 7.36 -5.16 -9.35
N GLU A 89 6.91 -4.47 -8.28
CA GLU A 89 7.57 -3.27 -7.75
C GLU A 89 8.99 -3.58 -7.22
N ARG A 90 9.17 -4.72 -6.55
CA ARG A 90 10.50 -5.15 -6.08
C ARG A 90 11.45 -5.45 -7.23
N SER A 91 10.96 -6.08 -8.29
CA SER A 91 11.77 -6.43 -9.47
C SER A 91 12.21 -5.21 -10.28
N LYS A 92 11.46 -4.11 -10.28
CA LYS A 92 11.84 -2.86 -10.97
C LYS A 92 12.94 -2.07 -10.25
N ASN A 93 13.14 -2.31 -8.96
CA ASN A 93 14.11 -1.60 -8.12
C ASN A 93 15.44 -2.35 -7.95
N ASN A 94 15.60 -3.53 -8.56
CA ASN A 94 16.85 -4.29 -8.66
C ASN A 94 17.39 -4.21 -10.10
#